data_AF-A0A2Z5JQF7-F1
#
_entry.id   AF-A0A2Z5JQF7-F1
#
_cell.length_a   1.000
_cell.length_b   1.000
_cell.length_c   1.000
_cell.angle_alpha   90.00
_cell.angle_beta   90.00
_cell.angle_gamma   90.00
#
_symmetry.space_group_name_H-M   'P 1'
#
loop_
_entity.id
_entity.type
_entity.pdbx_description
1 polymer ?
#
loop_
_entity_poly.entity_id
_entity_poly.type
_entity_poly.pdbx_seq_one_letter_code
_entity_poly.pdbx_strand_id
1 'polypeptide(L)'
;MQLAAMSCRVLLVVVFTVAVVSKLRSAESFGAFVRSVQGFAVLSPRRGRAVARLVTGAEVAGIVLLLLPGPVAIVGFALVGCMLGAFTLAIGASLRRGVRVPCRCFGASTSSAGPRHLVRNGFLIAVAVTGAVGTSHGLPEVPGGLAVAAGTGLVLGVVVTVLDDISESLRDSFPAAVRKGQR
;
A
#
# COMPACT_ATOMS: atom_id res chain seq x y z
N MET A 1 23.22 5.89 4.94
CA MET A 1 22.16 5.37 4.03
C MET A 1 21.45 4.13 4.58
N GLN A 2 22.11 3.24 5.32
CA GLN A 2 21.45 2.04 5.88
C GLN A 2 20.36 2.30 6.92
N LEU A 3 20.51 3.29 7.81
CA LEU A 3 19.45 3.65 8.75
C LEU A 3 18.18 4.09 8.02
N ALA A 4 18.32 4.82 6.91
CA ALA A 4 17.21 5.16 6.04
C ALA A 4 16.61 3.92 5.38
N ALA A 5 17.44 2.98 4.91
CA ALA A 5 16.95 1.72 4.32
C ALA A 5 16.16 0.87 5.32
N MET A 6 16.63 0.76 6.57
CA MET A 6 15.91 0.05 7.63
C MET A 6 14.59 0.74 7.97
N SER A 7 14.58 2.07 8.03
CA SER A 7 13.34 2.84 8.24
C SER A 7 12.34 2.59 7.09
N CYS A 8 12.81 2.63 5.84
CA CYS A 8 12.00 2.35 4.65
C CYS A 8 11.44 0.92 4.66
N ARG A 9 12.27 -0.05 5.05
CA ARG A 9 11.92 -1.46 5.16
C ARG A 9 10.82 -1.67 6.18
N VAL A 10 10.98 -1.14 7.40
CA VAL A 10 9.99 -1.27 8.47
C VAL A 10 8.68 -0.58 8.09
N LEU A 11 8.76 0.63 7.51
CA LEU A 11 7.58 1.36 7.02
C LEU A 11 6.77 0.52 6.03
N LEU A 12 7.43 -0.03 5.00
CA LEU A 12 6.76 -0.85 3.99
C LEU A 12 6.19 -2.14 4.57
N VAL A 13 6.93 -2.81 5.48
CA VAL A 13 6.44 -4.01 6.18
C VAL A 13 5.17 -3.69 6.96
N VAL A 14 5.14 -2.58 7.71
CA VAL A 14 3.96 -2.17 8.49
C VAL A 14 2.75 -1.93 7.58
N VAL A 15 2.92 -1.11 6.53
CA VAL A 15 1.84 -0.77 5.60
C VAL A 15 1.29 -2.02 4.90
N PHE A 16 2.15 -2.89 4.39
CA PHE A 16 1.71 -4.12 3.72
C PHE A 16 1.10 -5.12 4.70
N THR A 17 1.60 -5.20 5.93
CA THR A 17 1.01 -6.06 6.97
C THR A 17 -0.42 -5.62 7.29
N VAL A 18 -0.65 -4.32 7.51
CA VAL A 18 -2.02 -3.80 7.73
C VAL A 18 -2.91 -4.08 6.52
N ALA A 19 -2.38 -3.95 5.31
CA ALA A 19 -3.11 -4.25 4.08
C ALA A 19 -3.49 -5.73 3.97
N VAL A 20 -2.62 -6.67 4.34
CA VAL A 20 -2.88 -8.12 4.32
C VAL A 20 -3.86 -8.50 5.42
N VAL A 21 -3.61 -8.05 6.66
CA VAL A 21 -4.49 -8.33 7.82
C VAL A 21 -5.90 -7.86 7.53
N SER A 22 -6.07 -6.67 6.95
CA SER A 22 -7.39 -6.14 6.59
C SER A 22 -8.11 -6.96 5.52
N LYS A 23 -7.38 -7.59 4.58
CA LYS A 23 -7.97 -8.45 3.54
C LYS A 23 -8.34 -9.83 4.08
N LEU A 24 -7.55 -10.36 5.02
CA LEU A 24 -7.69 -11.71 5.55
C LEU A 24 -8.50 -11.79 6.86
N ARG A 25 -8.87 -10.65 7.45
CA ARG A 25 -9.61 -10.59 8.72
C ARG A 25 -10.92 -11.36 8.69
N SER A 26 -11.64 -11.36 7.57
CA SER A 26 -12.88 -12.12 7.41
C SER A 26 -13.14 -12.50 5.95
N ALA A 27 -13.93 -13.57 5.74
CA ALA A 27 -14.35 -13.98 4.40
C ALA A 27 -15.11 -12.87 3.66
N GLU A 28 -15.88 -12.06 4.40
CA GLU A 28 -16.57 -10.89 3.86
C GLU A 28 -15.60 -9.80 3.37
N SER A 29 -14.55 -9.51 4.16
CA SER A 29 -13.52 -8.53 3.79
C SER A 29 -12.80 -8.94 2.51
N PHE A 30 -12.44 -10.22 2.40
CA PHE A 30 -11.84 -10.77 1.19
C PHE A 30 -12.80 -10.73 0.00
N GLY A 31 -14.08 -11.06 0.21
CA GLY A 31 -15.13 -10.97 -0.81
C GLY A 31 -15.32 -9.53 -1.32
N ALA A 32 -15.27 -8.54 -0.43
CA ALA A 32 -15.32 -7.14 -0.79
C ALA A 32 -14.10 -6.70 -1.61
N PHE A 33 -12.90 -7.16 -1.26
CA PHE A 33 -11.69 -6.93 -2.06
C PHE A 33 -11.79 -7.54 -3.46
N VAL A 34 -12.30 -8.77 -3.58
CA VAL A 34 -12.56 -9.41 -4.88
C VAL A 34 -13.51 -8.58 -5.74
N ARG A 35 -14.59 -8.03 -5.16
CA ARG A 35 -15.53 -7.14 -5.88
C ARG A 35 -14.86 -5.85 -6.36
N SER A 36 -14.01 -5.24 -5.54
CA SER A 36 -13.21 -4.08 -5.95
C SER A 36 -12.33 -4.40 -7.16
N VAL A 37 -11.57 -5.51 -7.11
CA VAL A 37 -10.69 -5.96 -8.20
C VAL A 37 -11.48 -6.19 -9.50
N GLN A 38 -12.68 -6.79 -9.40
CA GLN A 38 -13.56 -6.99 -10.55
C GLN A 38 -13.98 -5.67 -11.18
N GLY A 39 -14.29 -4.65 -10.37
CA GLY A 39 -14.69 -3.32 -10.85
C GLY A 39 -13.57 -2.55 -11.56
N PHE A 40 -12.30 -2.71 -11.14
CA PHE A 40 -11.17 -2.00 -11.76
C PHE A 40 -10.81 -2.49 -13.17
N ALA A 41 -10.96 -3.79 -13.41
CA ALA A 41 -10.51 -4.45 -14.64
C ALA A 41 -11.62 -5.16 -15.42
N VAL A 42 -12.90 -4.94 -15.04
CA VAL A 42 -14.09 -5.58 -15.65
C VAL A 42 -13.87 -7.09 -15.81
N LEU A 43 -13.42 -7.72 -14.73
CA LEU A 43 -13.04 -9.14 -14.74
C LEU A 43 -14.22 -10.04 -14.41
N SER A 44 -14.24 -11.22 -15.02
CA SER A 44 -15.19 -12.28 -14.64
C SER A 44 -15.00 -12.71 -13.17
N PRO A 45 -16.04 -13.26 -12.51
CA PRO A 45 -15.98 -13.59 -11.09
C PRO A 45 -14.79 -14.47 -10.70
N ARG A 46 -14.49 -15.49 -11.53
CA ARG A 46 -13.35 -16.41 -11.34
C ARG A 46 -12.01 -15.69 -11.46
N ARG A 47 -11.84 -14.83 -12.46
CA ARG A 47 -10.60 -14.06 -12.69
C ARG A 47 -10.37 -13.04 -11.59
N GLY A 48 -11.41 -12.34 -11.14
CA GLY A 48 -11.32 -11.41 -10.01
C GLY A 48 -10.83 -12.08 -8.73
N ARG A 49 -11.33 -13.27 -8.41
CA ARG A 49 -10.87 -14.05 -7.23
C ARG A 49 -9.44 -14.54 -7.39
N ALA A 50 -9.04 -14.97 -8.58
CA ALA A 50 -7.66 -15.38 -8.86
C ALA A 50 -6.69 -14.19 -8.71
N VAL A 51 -7.01 -13.03 -9.28
CA VAL A 51 -6.19 -11.82 -9.14
C VAL A 51 -6.13 -11.37 -7.68
N ALA A 52 -7.23 -11.39 -6.94
CA ALA A 52 -7.22 -11.04 -5.52
C ALA A 52 -6.29 -11.95 -4.69
N ARG A 53 -6.30 -13.27 -4.95
CA ARG A 53 -5.38 -14.22 -4.31
C ARG A 53 -3.93 -13.96 -4.71
N LEU A 54 -3.67 -13.71 -5.99
CA LEU A 54 -2.34 -13.41 -6.49
C LEU A 54 -1.78 -12.14 -5.84
N VAL A 55 -2.59 -11.08 -5.77
CA VAL A 55 -2.22 -9.82 -5.12
C VAL A 55 -1.93 -10.05 -3.64
N THR A 56 -2.82 -10.74 -2.91
CA THR A 56 -2.60 -11.02 -1.48
C THR A 56 -1.34 -11.88 -1.26
N GLY A 57 -1.10 -12.87 -2.12
CA GLY A 57 0.11 -13.69 -2.08
C GLY A 57 1.38 -12.88 -2.36
N ALA A 58 1.33 -11.95 -3.31
CA ALA A 58 2.44 -11.05 -3.61
C ALA A 58 2.72 -10.06 -2.48
N GLU A 59 1.68 -9.59 -1.76
CA GLU A 59 1.85 -8.77 -0.56
C GLU A 59 2.58 -9.55 0.55
N VAL A 60 2.14 -10.77 0.83
CA VAL A 60 2.78 -11.64 1.83
C VAL A 60 4.22 -11.96 1.42
N ALA A 61 4.46 -12.30 0.15
CA ALA A 61 5.80 -12.55 -0.36
C ALA A 61 6.69 -11.30 -0.23
N GLY A 62 6.17 -10.11 -0.52
CA GLY A 62 6.87 -8.84 -0.34
C GLY A 62 7.27 -8.60 1.12
N ILE A 63 6.36 -8.84 2.07
CA ILE A 63 6.65 -8.75 3.51
C ILE A 63 7.77 -9.73 3.90
N VAL A 64 7.66 -11.00 3.49
CA VAL A 64 8.66 -12.02 3.82
C VAL A 64 10.03 -11.67 3.23
N LEU A 65 10.09 -11.27 1.96
CA LEU A 65 11.34 -10.85 1.31
C LEU A 65 11.96 -9.63 1.99
N LEU A 66 11.12 -8.66 2.39
CA LEU A 66 11.53 -7.51 3.18
C LEU A 66 11.88 -7.87 4.63
N LEU A 67 11.61 -9.06 5.15
CA LEU A 67 12.03 -9.49 6.49
C LEU A 67 13.31 -10.33 6.46
N LEU A 68 13.66 -10.90 5.31
CA LEU A 68 14.90 -11.64 5.14
C LEU A 68 16.15 -10.73 5.12
N PRO A 69 17.26 -11.15 5.77
CA PRO A 69 18.50 -10.37 5.79
C PRO A 69 19.24 -10.43 4.44
N GLY A 70 20.08 -9.43 4.19
CA GLY A 70 20.97 -9.40 3.02
C GLY A 70 20.31 -8.90 1.72
N PRO A 71 20.91 -9.18 0.55
CA PRO A 71 20.53 -8.58 -0.73
C PRO A 71 19.15 -9.00 -1.22
N VAL A 72 18.59 -10.10 -0.68
CA VAL A 72 17.22 -10.54 -0.98
C VAL A 72 16.16 -9.48 -0.63
N ALA A 73 16.45 -8.58 0.33
CA ALA A 73 15.57 -7.47 0.66
C ALA A 73 15.37 -6.50 -0.52
N ILE A 74 16.33 -6.40 -1.45
CA ILE A 74 16.23 -5.60 -2.68
C ILE A 74 15.12 -6.17 -3.57
N VAL A 75 15.00 -7.50 -3.65
CA VAL A 75 13.90 -8.17 -4.37
C VAL A 75 12.57 -7.85 -3.70
N GLY A 76 12.54 -7.83 -2.37
CA GLY A 76 11.39 -7.35 -1.60
C GLY A 76 10.98 -5.93 -2.00
N PHE A 77 11.89 -4.96 -1.91
CA PHE A 77 11.63 -3.57 -2.30
C PHE A 77 11.14 -3.44 -3.75
N ALA A 78 11.74 -4.20 -4.68
CA ALA A 78 11.34 -4.21 -6.08
C ALA A 78 9.93 -4.77 -6.27
N LEU A 79 9.61 -5.91 -5.66
CA LEU A 79 8.28 -6.51 -5.74
C LEU A 79 7.20 -5.56 -5.20
N VAL A 80 7.45 -5.00 -4.01
CA VAL A 80 6.55 -4.09 -3.32
C VAL A 80 6.37 -2.82 -4.14
N GLY A 81 7.46 -2.24 -4.67
CA GLY A 81 7.45 -1.08 -5.55
C GLY A 81 6.68 -1.32 -6.85
N CYS A 82 6.87 -2.48 -7.49
CA CYS A 82 6.11 -2.87 -8.69
C CYS A 82 4.61 -3.00 -8.41
N MET A 83 4.23 -3.58 -7.26
CA MET A 83 2.82 -3.63 -6.85
C MET A 83 2.23 -2.24 -6.64
N LEU A 84 2.95 -1.36 -5.94
CA LEU A 84 2.56 0.03 -5.75
C LEU A 84 2.38 0.75 -7.09
N GLY A 85 3.29 0.54 -8.04
CA GLY A 85 3.19 1.05 -9.41
C GLY A 85 1.94 0.55 -10.14
N ALA A 86 1.70 -0.77 -10.12
CA ALA A 86 0.54 -1.37 -10.74
C ALA A 86 -0.79 -0.84 -10.14
N PHE A 87 -0.85 -0.69 -8.81
CA PHE A 87 -2.00 -0.08 -8.14
C PHE A 87 -2.19 1.38 -8.52
N THR A 88 -1.09 2.15 -8.62
CA THR A 88 -1.12 3.56 -9.04
C THR A 88 -1.67 3.69 -10.46
N LEU A 89 -1.22 2.84 -11.38
CA LEU A 89 -1.72 2.80 -12.76
C LEU A 89 -3.20 2.41 -12.82
N ALA A 90 -3.63 1.40 -12.05
CA ALA A 90 -5.03 0.99 -11.99
C ALA A 90 -5.94 2.12 -11.48
N ILE A 91 -5.52 2.81 -10.41
CA ILE A 91 -6.25 3.96 -9.85
C ILE A 91 -6.29 5.10 -10.87
N GLY A 92 -5.15 5.45 -11.48
CA GLY A 92 -5.08 6.50 -12.50
C GLY A 92 -5.95 6.21 -13.72
N ALA A 93 -5.95 4.96 -14.19
CA ALA A 93 -6.81 4.52 -15.29
C ALA A 93 -8.30 4.55 -14.93
N SER A 94 -8.65 4.28 -13.68
CA SER A 94 -10.03 4.39 -13.20
C SER A 94 -10.49 5.85 -13.14
N LEU A 95 -9.65 6.74 -12.60
CA LEU A 95 -9.91 8.17 -12.53
C LEU A 95 -10.07 8.79 -13.92
N ARG A 96 -9.22 8.40 -14.88
CA ARG A 96 -9.33 8.84 -16.29
C ARG A 96 -10.63 8.37 -16.96
N ARG A 97 -11.14 7.21 -16.57
CA ARG A 97 -12.43 6.67 -17.06
C ARG A 97 -13.64 7.28 -16.35
N GLY A 98 -13.44 8.16 -15.37
CA GLY A 98 -14.52 8.74 -14.55
C GLY A 98 -15.19 7.73 -13.61
N VAL A 99 -14.70 6.49 -13.53
CA VAL A 99 -15.27 5.44 -12.70
C VAL A 99 -14.64 5.52 -11.31
N ARG A 100 -15.49 5.68 -10.29
CA ARG A 100 -15.10 5.76 -8.89
C ARG A 100 -15.34 4.41 -8.20
N VAL A 101 -14.40 3.48 -8.35
CA VAL A 101 -14.45 2.17 -7.67
C VAL A 101 -13.84 2.30 -6.26
N PRO A 102 -14.44 1.67 -5.23
CA PRO A 102 -13.83 1.61 -3.90
C PRO A 102 -12.46 0.91 -3.95
N CYS A 103 -11.41 1.57 -3.43
CA CYS A 103 -10.04 1.05 -3.45
C CYS A 103 -9.72 0.26 -2.17
N ARG A 104 -9.94 -1.06 -2.22
CA ARG A 104 -9.59 -1.97 -1.11
C ARG A 104 -8.16 -2.54 -1.18
N CYS A 105 -7.30 -1.96 -2.01
CA CYS A 105 -5.92 -2.46 -2.18
C CYS A 105 -5.06 -2.31 -0.91
N PHE A 106 -5.42 -1.38 -0.01
CA PHE A 106 -4.65 -1.10 1.22
C PHE A 106 -5.44 -1.29 2.52
N GLY A 107 -6.66 -1.83 2.46
CA GLY A 107 -7.44 -2.00 3.68
C GLY A 107 -8.94 -2.14 3.44
N ALA A 108 -9.70 -2.03 4.54
CA ALA A 108 -11.17 -2.11 4.54
C ALA A 108 -11.87 -0.87 3.94
N SER A 109 -11.08 0.09 3.44
CA SER A 109 -11.54 1.36 2.85
C SER A 109 -12.70 1.16 1.88
N THR A 110 -13.80 1.84 2.16
CA THR A 110 -15.01 1.89 1.34
C THR A 110 -14.99 3.08 0.38
N SER A 111 -14.03 3.98 0.54
CA SER A 111 -13.94 5.21 -0.24
C SER A 111 -13.46 4.96 -1.68
N SER A 112 -14.06 5.70 -2.60
CA SER A 112 -13.68 5.67 -4.01
C SER A 112 -12.24 6.12 -4.21
N ALA A 113 -11.50 5.43 -5.08
CA ALA A 113 -10.12 5.76 -5.38
C ALA A 113 -9.99 7.24 -5.81
N GLY A 114 -9.26 8.04 -5.02
CA GLY A 114 -8.99 9.46 -5.28
C GLY A 114 -7.52 9.80 -5.53
N PRO A 115 -7.21 11.07 -5.87
CA PRO A 115 -5.84 11.54 -6.14
C PRO A 115 -4.88 11.37 -4.96
N ARG A 116 -5.40 11.36 -3.73
CA ARG A 116 -4.60 11.14 -2.51
C ARG A 116 -3.91 9.76 -2.49
N HIS A 117 -4.54 8.72 -3.04
CA HIS A 117 -3.89 7.40 -3.14
C HIS A 117 -2.73 7.41 -4.14
N LEU A 118 -2.77 8.27 -5.16
CA LEU A 118 -1.64 8.43 -6.08
C LEU A 118 -0.46 9.09 -5.37
N VAL A 119 -0.71 10.11 -4.56
CA VAL A 119 0.33 10.78 -3.75
C VAL A 119 0.94 9.78 -2.75
N ARG A 120 0.10 9.05 -2.01
CA ARG A 120 0.55 8.03 -1.06
C ARG A 120 1.37 6.94 -1.75
N ASN A 121 0.87 6.37 -2.84
CA ASN A 121 1.60 5.33 -3.54
C ASN A 121 2.91 5.88 -4.14
N GLY A 122 2.92 7.11 -4.66
CA GLY A 122 4.13 7.78 -5.14
C GLY A 122 5.17 7.93 -4.02
N PHE A 123 4.74 8.35 -2.83
CA PHE A 123 5.61 8.40 -1.66
C PHE A 123 6.15 7.01 -1.29
N LEU A 124 5.29 5.99 -1.22
CA LEU A 124 5.71 4.63 -0.89
C LEU A 124 6.65 4.02 -1.96
N ILE A 125 6.49 4.38 -3.23
CA ILE A 125 7.42 4.02 -4.31
C ILE A 125 8.78 4.69 -4.07
N ALA A 126 8.81 5.98 -3.73
CA ALA A 126 10.05 6.67 -3.40
C ALA A 126 10.74 6.04 -2.18
N VAL A 127 9.98 5.64 -1.16
CA VAL A 127 10.48 4.88 0.00
C VAL A 127 11.06 3.54 -0.43
N ALA A 128 10.41 2.81 -1.35
CA ALA A 128 10.91 1.53 -1.86
C ALA A 128 12.22 1.69 -2.63
N VAL A 129 12.32 2.70 -3.50
CA VAL A 129 13.57 3.02 -4.23
C VAL A 129 14.68 3.42 -3.28
N THR A 130 14.40 4.30 -2.32
CA THR A 130 15.36 4.76 -1.31
C THR A 130 15.85 3.59 -0.45
N GLY A 131 14.94 2.68 -0.07
CA GLY A 131 15.27 1.47 0.66
C GLY A 131 16.14 0.50 -0.13
N ALA A 132 15.85 0.28 -1.41
CA ALA A 132 16.65 -0.56 -2.29
C ALA A 132 18.07 0.00 -2.47
N VAL A 133 18.20 1.28 -2.80
CA VAL A 133 19.50 1.96 -2.98
C VAL A 133 20.28 2.00 -1.66
N GLY A 134 19.62 2.25 -0.53
CA GLY A 134 20.29 2.27 0.77
C GLY A 134 20.77 0.89 1.24
N THR A 135 20.17 -0.20 0.72
CA THR A 135 20.55 -1.59 1.04
C THR A 135 21.80 -2.04 0.28
N SER A 136 22.10 -1.44 -0.87
CA SER A 136 23.29 -1.80 -1.67
C SER A 136 24.62 -1.25 -1.15
N HIS A 137 24.61 -0.41 -0.11
CA HIS A 137 25.82 0.10 0.53
C HIS A 137 26.05 -0.58 1.90
N GLY A 138 27.23 -1.18 2.10
CA GLY A 138 27.63 -1.95 3.31
C GLY A 138 27.65 -1.14 4.63
N LEU A 139 27.91 -1.83 5.76
CA LEU A 139 27.64 -1.36 7.13
C LEU A 139 28.53 -0.21 7.62
N PRO A 140 27.94 0.87 8.18
CA PRO A 140 28.53 1.65 9.25
C PRO A 140 27.96 1.17 10.59
N GLU A 141 28.82 0.66 11.48
CA GLU A 141 28.45 0.25 12.83
C GLU A 141 28.27 1.47 13.74
N VAL A 142 27.06 2.02 13.79
CA VAL A 142 26.69 3.04 14.78
C VAL A 142 25.83 2.38 15.86
N PRO A 143 26.32 2.24 17.10
CA PRO A 143 25.55 1.68 18.21
C PRO A 143 24.23 2.45 18.40
N GLY A 144 23.11 1.74 18.48
CA GLY A 144 21.77 2.31 18.70
C GLY A 144 21.07 2.88 17.46
N GLY A 145 21.79 3.13 16.34
CA GLY A 145 21.18 3.67 15.12
C GLY A 145 20.07 2.79 14.54
N LEU A 146 20.22 1.46 14.66
CA LEU A 146 19.25 0.49 14.13
C LEU A 146 17.89 0.57 14.84
N ALA A 147 17.89 0.76 16.16
CA ALA A 147 16.66 0.89 16.95
C ALA A 147 15.91 2.18 16.60
N VAL A 148 16.65 3.29 16.45
CA VAL A 148 16.07 4.58 16.03
C VAL A 148 15.48 4.50 14.62
N ALA A 149 16.19 3.87 13.69
CA ALA A 149 15.71 3.65 12.34
C ALA A 149 14.44 2.77 12.29
N ALA A 150 14.44 1.66 13.03
CA ALA A 150 13.27 0.80 13.13
C ALA A 150 12.08 1.54 13.76
N GLY A 151 12.30 2.29 14.85
CA GLY A 151 11.29 3.12 15.48
C GLY A 151 10.73 4.19 14.55
N THR A 152 11.59 4.85 13.78
CA THR A 152 11.20 5.88 12.80
C THR A 152 10.35 5.26 11.68
N GLY A 153 10.79 4.14 11.12
CA GLY A 153 10.03 3.40 10.11
C GLY A 153 8.66 2.94 10.63
N LEU A 154 8.60 2.46 11.87
CA LEU A 154 7.36 2.04 12.52
C LEU A 154 6.40 3.23 12.68
N VAL A 155 6.86 4.34 13.26
CA VAL A 155 6.05 5.55 13.47
C VAL A 155 5.55 6.08 12.13
N LEU A 156 6.42 6.21 11.13
CA LEU A 156 6.02 6.67 9.80
C LEU A 156 5.03 5.71 9.14
N GLY A 157 5.23 4.40 9.27
CA GLY A 157 4.30 3.39 8.76
C GLY A 157 2.92 3.51 9.39
N VAL A 158 2.87 3.61 10.72
CA VAL A 158 1.61 3.81 11.46
C VAL A 158 0.96 5.12 11.06
N VAL A 159 1.71 6.23 11.03
CA VAL A 159 1.20 7.55 10.64
C VAL A 159 0.62 7.53 9.23
N VAL A 160 1.33 6.96 8.24
CA VAL A 160 0.83 6.84 6.87
C VAL A 160 -0.48 6.05 6.83
N THR A 161 -0.57 4.98 7.61
CA THR A 161 -1.75 4.11 7.63
C THR A 161 -2.94 4.77 8.34
N VAL A 162 -2.69 5.43 9.48
CA VAL A 162 -3.72 6.12 10.27
C VAL A 162 -4.19 7.41 9.59
N LEU A 163 -3.30 8.16 8.95
CA LEU A 163 -3.69 9.34 8.16
C LEU A 163 -4.63 8.98 7.02
N ASP A 164 -4.50 7.76 6.46
CA ASP A 164 -5.46 7.26 5.48
C ASP A 164 -6.85 7.08 6.12
N ASP A 165 -6.94 6.35 7.22
CA ASP A 165 -8.20 6.08 7.92
C ASP A 165 -8.86 7.37 8.44
N ILE A 166 -8.08 8.30 9.01
CA ILE A 166 -8.59 9.60 9.49
C ILE A 166 -9.11 10.45 8.32
N SER A 167 -8.37 10.51 7.21
CA SER A 167 -8.80 11.27 6.03
C SER A 167 -10.09 10.73 5.42
N GLU A 168 -10.31 9.42 5.53
CA GLU A 168 -11.54 8.75 5.10
C GLU A 168 -12.69 9.10 6.05
N SER A 169 -12.51 8.90 7.35
CA SER A 169 -13.53 9.21 8.37
C SER A 169 -13.99 10.67 8.34
N LEU A 170 -13.06 11.61 8.16
CA LEU A 170 -13.39 13.04 8.05
C LEU A 170 -14.20 13.34 6.78
N ARG A 171 -13.89 12.70 5.64
CA ARG A 171 -14.63 12.91 4.40
C ARG A 171 -16.05 12.32 4.47
N ASP A 172 -16.21 11.18 5.13
CA ASP A 172 -17.54 10.58 5.35
C ASP A 172 -18.37 11.38 6.36
N SER A 173 -17.73 12.05 7.33
CA SER A 173 -18.37 12.93 8.30
C SER A 173 -18.74 14.30 7.73
N PHE A 174 -17.98 14.79 6.74
CA PHE A 174 -18.28 16.00 5.96
C PHE A 174 -18.56 15.62 4.50
N PRO A 175 -19.65 14.89 4.20
CA PRO A 175 -20.05 14.68 2.81
C PRO A 175 -20.27 16.08 2.25
N ALA A 176 -19.51 16.44 1.22
CA ALA A 176 -19.58 17.77 0.62
C ALA A 176 -21.04 18.09 0.29
N ALA A 177 -21.68 18.88 1.15
CA ALA A 177 -22.85 19.63 0.78
C ALA A 177 -22.43 20.42 -0.46
N VAL A 178 -23.20 20.27 -1.54
CA VAL A 178 -23.09 21.02 -2.80
C VAL A 178 -22.06 20.46 -3.82
N ARG A 179 -22.57 19.64 -4.74
CA ARG A 179 -22.50 20.01 -6.17
C ARG A 179 -23.94 20.29 -6.65
N LYS A 180 -24.34 21.55 -6.48
CA LYS A 180 -25.51 22.18 -7.10
C LYS A 180 -25.53 21.88 -8.61
N GLY A 181 -26.70 21.50 -9.12
CA GLY A 181 -27.13 21.76 -10.50
C GLY A 181 -26.69 20.75 -11.56
N GLN A 182 -27.46 19.68 -11.74
CA GLN A 182 -27.84 19.19 -13.08
C GLN A 182 -29.31 18.82 -13.03
N ARG A 183 -30.15 19.83 -13.33
CA ARG A 183 -31.41 19.63 -14.05
C ARG A 183 -31.06 19.39 -15.51
#